data_AF-A0A8B8A7I6-F1
#
_entry.id   AF-A0A8B8A7I6-F1
#
_cell.length_a   1.000
_cell.length_b   1.000
_cell.length_c   1.000
_cell.angle_alpha   90.00
_cell.angle_beta   90.00
_cell.angle_gamma   90.00
#
_symmetry.space_group_name_H-M   'P 1'
#
loop_
_entity.id
_entity.type
_entity.pdbx_description
1 polymer ?
#
loop_
_entity_poly.entity_id
_entity_poly.type
_entity_poly.pdbx_seq_one_letter_code
_entity_poly.pdbx_strand_id
1 'polypeptide(L)'
;MASTDEENFLKIVLLLLKFGGRVLQHRIECELQRQKQQTVSDFLEENKHKILHLTLGYKNECCKQNCISKNHAALNGQYLKCMFHNMEQTCCSPHEKRCSCNFKPRVDLDISFWDITLTSCLLLECDILTDQSKKQVIKNLRNHRNSRALLHRGTPSMGEEEFDKTWKEVSNAIKEVAEVFEPWYFKHYCDKIDKLKDGTLSTSDIEGCWKKIKNTDFDKELYGNLPAHKDLTTSTEMENLAYHTKTTIKEHNSKIYIVPERAMIQSLQHLEDTKFVCITGDAGSGKTRFCLELMTRFLKKHSDLTPLILTEASQWYKIKFNRQYVIFFDNITGKCTCAGKCIGTDDFNRVSTIFDQMNSRRSCAFIIFALGNDSWLLKKKCFTASSLMHKVENGNKVDLSGPRFEMTSDEKLSMLIQFCQYKKGRIFTPRK
;
A
#
# COMPACT_ATOMS: atom_id res chain seq x y z
N MET A 1 -14.08 30.86 0.55
CA MET A 1 -13.54 30.27 -0.70
C MET A 1 -12.17 30.88 -0.91
N ALA A 2 -11.17 30.07 -1.28
CA ALA A 2 -9.83 30.60 -1.57
C ALA A 2 -9.89 31.50 -2.82
N SER A 3 -9.05 32.54 -2.90
CA SER A 3 -8.93 33.32 -4.13
C SER A 3 -8.28 32.48 -5.24
N THR A 4 -8.45 32.88 -6.51
CA THR A 4 -7.82 32.19 -7.65
C THR A 4 -6.30 32.07 -7.47
N ASP A 5 -5.65 33.12 -6.94
CA ASP A 5 -4.20 33.12 -6.71
C ASP A 5 -3.80 32.19 -5.56
N GLU A 6 -4.64 32.05 -4.53
CA GLU A 6 -4.43 31.06 -3.46
C GLU A 6 -4.61 29.63 -3.99
N GLU A 7 -5.59 29.38 -4.87
CA GLU A 7 -5.77 28.09 -5.51
C GLU A 7 -4.57 27.71 -6.40
N ASN A 8 -4.06 28.66 -7.19
CA ASN A 8 -2.85 28.49 -8.00
C ASN A 8 -1.64 28.09 -7.14
N PHE A 9 -1.43 28.80 -6.02
CA PHE A 9 -0.37 28.46 -5.07
C PHE A 9 -0.55 27.05 -4.48
N LEU A 10 -1.76 26.68 -4.05
CA LEU A 10 -2.05 25.37 -3.49
C LEU A 10 -1.82 24.24 -4.50
N LYS A 11 -2.17 24.47 -5.78
CA LYS A 11 -1.90 23.53 -6.87
C LYS A 11 -0.41 23.27 -7.04
N ILE A 12 0.44 24.29 -6.94
CA ILE A 12 1.91 24.14 -6.99
C ILE A 12 2.44 23.38 -5.76
N VAL A 13 1.94 23.69 -4.56
CA VAL A 13 2.31 22.97 -3.34
C VAL A 13 1.93 21.50 -3.44
N LEU A 14 0.74 21.18 -3.95
CA LEU A 14 0.29 19.81 -4.20
C LEU A 14 1.16 19.11 -5.24
N LEU A 15 1.42 19.76 -6.38
CA LEU A 15 2.28 19.24 -7.43
C LEU A 15 3.64 18.84 -6.84
N LEU A 16 4.28 19.74 -6.10
CA LEU A 16 5.59 19.51 -5.52
C LEU A 16 5.56 18.48 -4.40
N LEU A 17 4.80 18.70 -3.33
CA LEU A 17 4.87 17.87 -2.12
C LEU A 17 4.25 16.48 -2.31
N LYS A 18 3.17 16.37 -3.11
CA LYS A 18 2.49 15.10 -3.35
C LYS A 18 3.13 14.33 -4.49
N PHE A 19 3.29 14.96 -5.66
CA PHE A 19 3.79 14.25 -6.84
C PHE A 19 5.32 14.20 -6.87
N GLY A 20 6.00 15.28 -6.48
CA GLY A 20 7.45 15.27 -6.29
C GLY A 20 7.93 14.29 -5.20
N GLY A 21 7.20 14.17 -4.09
CA GLY A 21 7.49 13.15 -3.07
C GLY A 21 7.32 11.73 -3.63
N ARG A 22 6.16 11.44 -4.23
CA ARG A 22 5.85 10.11 -4.78
C ARG A 22 6.78 9.66 -5.89
N VAL A 23 7.19 10.57 -6.78
CA VAL A 23 8.09 10.20 -7.88
C VAL A 23 9.45 9.75 -7.36
N LEU A 24 9.94 10.38 -6.27
CA LEU A 24 11.18 10.00 -5.60
C LEU A 24 11.04 8.70 -4.80
N GLN A 25 9.91 8.50 -4.11
CA GLN A 25 9.61 7.28 -3.35
C GLN A 25 9.64 6.04 -4.25
N HIS A 26 8.90 6.08 -5.36
CA HIS A 26 8.95 4.98 -6.32
C HIS A 26 10.33 4.85 -6.98
N ARG A 27 11.07 5.96 -7.16
CA ARG A 27 12.43 5.91 -7.73
C ARG A 27 13.38 5.12 -6.84
N ILE A 28 13.30 5.28 -5.51
CA ILE A 28 14.14 4.52 -4.58
C ILE A 28 13.79 3.04 -4.60
N GLU A 29 12.50 2.68 -4.51
CA GLU A 29 12.04 1.28 -4.57
C GLU A 29 12.55 0.59 -5.84
N CYS A 30 12.42 1.26 -6.96
CA CYS A 30 12.77 0.64 -8.23
C CYS A 30 14.27 0.48 -8.46
N GLU A 31 15.10 1.43 -8.05
CA GLU A 31 16.56 1.27 -8.17
C GLU A 31 17.08 0.16 -7.25
N LEU A 32 16.49 0.00 -6.06
CA LEU A 32 16.81 -1.11 -5.15
C LEU A 32 16.45 -2.46 -5.77
N GLN A 33 15.29 -2.56 -6.42
CA GLN A 33 14.88 -3.76 -7.15
C GLN A 33 15.79 -4.04 -8.35
N ARG A 34 16.09 -3.04 -9.17
CA ARG A 34 16.83 -3.20 -10.44
C ARG A 34 18.30 -3.55 -10.23
N GLN A 35 18.96 -2.94 -9.24
CA GLN A 35 20.41 -3.08 -9.07
C GLN A 35 20.80 -4.23 -8.14
N LYS A 36 20.00 -4.48 -7.09
CA LYS A 36 20.37 -5.40 -5.99
C LYS A 36 19.28 -6.41 -5.62
N GLN A 37 18.10 -6.37 -6.26
CA GLN A 37 16.92 -7.17 -5.88
C GLN A 37 16.60 -7.11 -4.37
N GLN A 38 16.85 -5.97 -3.73
CA GLN A 38 16.73 -5.82 -2.29
C GLN A 38 15.50 -5.01 -1.89
N THR A 39 14.96 -5.27 -0.70
CA THR A 39 13.88 -4.47 -0.13
C THR A 39 14.40 -3.17 0.46
N VAL A 40 13.50 -2.22 0.76
CA VAL A 40 13.88 -0.98 1.45
C VAL A 40 14.45 -1.28 2.85
N SER A 41 13.90 -2.28 3.55
CA SER A 41 14.42 -2.70 4.87
C SER A 41 15.83 -3.27 4.79
N ASP A 42 16.11 -4.11 3.79
CA ASP A 42 17.47 -4.64 3.55
C ASP A 42 18.44 -3.50 3.24
N PHE A 43 18.02 -2.56 2.40
CA PHE A 43 18.79 -1.36 2.09
C PHE A 43 19.09 -0.53 3.35
N LEU A 44 18.10 -0.31 4.21
CA LEU A 44 18.26 0.45 5.46
C LEU A 44 19.23 -0.25 6.42
N GLU A 45 19.19 -1.57 6.53
CA GLU A 45 20.15 -2.33 7.36
C GLU A 45 21.56 -2.26 6.78
N GLU A 46 21.71 -2.47 5.47
CA GLU A 46 23.00 -2.40 4.76
C GLU A 46 23.64 -1.01 4.91
N ASN A 47 22.83 0.05 4.83
CA ASN A 47 23.27 1.44 4.82
C ASN A 47 23.12 2.16 6.16
N LYS A 48 22.78 1.46 7.26
CA LYS A 48 22.43 2.11 8.53
C LYS A 48 23.48 3.08 9.04
N HIS A 49 24.75 2.73 8.94
CA HIS A 49 25.86 3.58 9.41
C HIS A 49 25.94 4.85 8.57
N LYS A 50 25.79 4.74 7.25
CA LYS A 50 25.79 5.88 6.34
C LYS A 50 24.61 6.81 6.63
N ILE A 51 23.43 6.25 6.87
CA ILE A 51 22.22 7.00 7.23
C ILE A 51 22.37 7.70 8.60
N LEU A 52 23.01 7.04 9.56
CA LEU A 52 23.34 7.64 10.86
C LEU A 52 24.30 8.82 10.72
N HIS A 53 25.32 8.70 9.87
CA HIS A 53 26.21 9.82 9.59
C HIS A 53 25.51 10.97 8.89
N LEU A 54 24.61 10.67 7.95
CA LEU A 54 23.79 11.68 7.27
C LEU A 54 22.86 12.43 8.23
N THR A 55 22.47 11.85 9.36
CA THR A 55 21.47 12.41 10.29
C THR A 55 22.06 13.02 11.57
N LEU A 56 23.05 12.36 12.17
CA LEU A 56 23.65 12.79 13.44
C LEU A 56 24.96 13.57 13.26
N GLY A 57 25.53 13.54 12.04
CA GLY A 57 26.86 14.03 11.75
C GLY A 57 27.95 13.19 12.42
N TYR A 58 29.21 13.52 12.17
CA TYR A 58 30.35 12.84 12.78
C TYR A 58 30.62 13.42 14.18
N LYS A 59 29.85 12.99 15.18
CA LYS A 59 30.08 13.36 16.59
C LYS A 59 30.79 12.27 17.41
N ASN A 60 30.80 11.02 16.93
CA ASN A 60 31.39 9.84 17.59
C ASN A 60 32.11 8.95 16.57
N GLU A 61 33.09 8.17 17.03
CA GLU A 61 33.75 7.12 16.24
C GLU A 61 32.73 6.09 15.75
N CYS A 62 32.83 5.71 14.47
CA CYS A 62 31.94 4.74 13.85
C CYS A 62 32.50 3.34 14.06
N CYS A 63 31.69 2.45 14.63
CA CYS A 63 32.08 1.06 14.86
C CYS A 63 32.24 0.21 13.57
N LYS A 64 32.18 0.80 12.37
CA LYS A 64 32.47 0.16 11.08
C LYS A 64 33.78 0.72 10.52
N GLN A 65 34.79 -0.14 10.35
CA GLN A 65 36.07 0.23 9.74
C GLN A 65 35.85 0.81 8.33
N ASN A 66 36.62 1.86 8.00
CA ASN A 66 36.57 2.56 6.70
C ASN A 66 35.22 3.20 6.33
N CYS A 67 34.39 3.58 7.31
CA CYS A 67 33.16 4.32 7.04
C CYS A 67 33.48 5.81 6.74
N ILE A 68 33.62 6.16 5.46
CA ILE A 68 33.86 7.52 5.00
C ILE A 68 32.56 8.33 5.07
N SER A 69 32.54 9.48 5.76
CA SER A 69 31.36 10.35 5.84
C SER A 69 31.69 11.84 5.75
N LYS A 70 30.69 12.65 5.40
CA LYS A 70 30.78 14.12 5.36
C LYS A 70 30.57 14.69 6.78
N ASN A 71 31.33 15.72 7.16
CA ASN A 71 31.31 16.31 8.52
C ASN A 71 29.98 17.01 8.93
N HIS A 72 29.02 17.15 8.02
CA HIS A 72 27.76 17.84 8.28
C HIS A 72 26.56 16.90 8.15
N ALA A 73 25.64 16.99 9.12
CA ALA A 73 24.35 16.31 9.06
C ALA A 73 23.51 16.91 7.91
N ALA A 74 23.17 16.07 6.93
CA ALA A 74 22.32 16.43 5.79
C ALA A 74 20.82 16.19 6.06
N LEU A 75 20.49 15.48 7.15
CA LEU A 75 19.14 15.10 7.56
C LEU A 75 18.93 15.44 9.05
N ASN A 76 17.70 15.78 9.41
CA ASN A 76 17.28 15.92 10.80
C ASN A 76 17.23 14.54 11.49
N GLY A 77 17.71 14.43 12.73
CA GLY A 77 17.65 13.20 13.52
C GLY A 77 16.25 12.62 13.70
N GLN A 78 15.20 13.44 13.59
CA GLN A 78 13.81 12.97 13.58
C GLN A 78 13.50 11.99 12.44
N TYR A 79 14.17 12.10 11.28
CA TYR A 79 13.98 11.17 10.17
C TYR A 79 14.36 9.73 10.52
N LEU A 80 15.25 9.53 11.50
CA LEU A 80 15.61 8.20 11.97
C LEU A 80 14.40 7.47 12.56
N LYS A 81 13.47 8.18 13.20
CA LYS A 81 12.24 7.58 13.77
C LYS A 81 11.29 7.03 12.71
N CYS A 82 11.38 7.54 11.47
CA CYS A 82 10.61 7.06 10.33
C CYS A 82 11.23 5.83 9.65
N MET A 83 12.51 5.54 9.92
CA MET A 83 13.26 4.45 9.29
C MET A 83 13.55 3.31 10.27
N PHE A 84 13.80 3.61 11.55
CA PHE A 84 14.32 2.67 12.53
C PHE A 84 13.58 2.68 13.88
N HIS A 85 13.60 1.54 14.56
CA HIS A 85 13.17 1.37 15.95
C HIS A 85 14.34 1.39 16.94
N ASN A 86 14.01 1.52 18.24
CA ASN A 86 14.94 1.41 19.37
C ASN A 86 16.08 2.44 19.35
N MET A 87 15.75 3.68 18.97
CA MET A 87 16.68 4.82 18.87
C MET A 87 17.46 5.16 20.16
N GLU A 88 17.07 4.57 21.29
CA GLU A 88 17.67 4.79 22.62
C GLU A 88 18.73 3.73 22.99
N GLN A 89 18.89 2.66 22.21
CA GLN A 89 19.86 1.59 22.52
C GLN A 89 21.26 1.91 22.00
N THR A 90 22.26 1.85 22.90
CA THR A 90 23.68 1.94 22.56
C THR A 90 24.21 0.62 22.00
N CYS A 91 25.19 0.69 21.10
CA CYS A 91 25.85 -0.48 20.52
C CYS A 91 26.54 -1.33 21.60
N CYS A 92 26.43 -2.66 21.49
CA CYS A 92 27.05 -3.62 22.39
C CYS A 92 28.53 -3.92 22.06
N SER A 93 29.17 -3.19 21.14
CA SER A 93 30.55 -3.47 20.75
C SER A 93 31.52 -3.14 21.89
N PRO A 94 32.39 -4.09 22.30
CA PRO A 94 33.33 -3.89 23.41
C PRO A 94 34.43 -2.86 23.13
N HIS A 95 34.59 -2.43 21.87
CA HIS A 95 35.67 -1.53 21.46
C HIS A 95 35.29 -0.04 21.37
N GLU A 96 34.01 0.33 21.35
CA GLU A 96 33.60 1.75 21.31
C GLU A 96 32.27 1.98 22.02
N LYS A 97 32.34 2.64 23.20
CA LYS A 97 31.19 2.91 24.09
C LYS A 97 30.15 3.92 23.56
N ARG A 98 30.22 4.35 22.29
CA ARG A 98 29.39 5.48 21.77
C ARG A 98 28.76 5.27 20.38
N CYS A 99 28.85 4.07 19.79
CA CYS A 99 28.18 3.80 18.51
C CYS A 99 26.67 3.61 18.74
N SER A 100 25.81 4.27 17.97
CA SER A 100 24.34 4.17 18.06
C SER A 100 23.78 3.27 16.94
N CYS A 101 24.41 2.14 16.65
CA CYS A 101 24.08 1.34 15.46
C CYS A 101 23.14 0.15 15.74
N ASN A 102 22.64 -0.01 16.97
CA ASN A 102 21.77 -1.12 17.35
C ASN A 102 20.30 -0.93 16.92
N PHE A 103 20.06 0.03 16.04
CA PHE A 103 18.75 0.30 15.50
C PHE A 103 18.42 -0.72 14.42
N LYS A 104 17.15 -1.14 14.40
CA LYS A 104 16.62 -2.05 13.38
C LYS A 104 15.64 -1.30 12.49
N PRO A 105 15.63 -1.54 11.17
CA PRO A 105 14.60 -1.02 10.29
C PRO A 105 13.22 -1.34 10.84
N ARG A 106 12.29 -0.40 10.67
CA ARG A 106 10.89 -0.61 11.05
C ARG A 106 10.30 -1.80 10.29
N VAL A 107 9.55 -2.65 11.00
CA VAL A 107 8.85 -3.80 10.41
C VAL A 107 7.62 -3.33 9.61
N ASP A 108 7.10 -2.16 9.95
CA ASP A 108 5.95 -1.49 9.32
C ASP A 108 6.36 -0.30 8.45
N LEU A 109 7.56 -0.35 7.84
CA LEU A 109 8.12 0.78 7.10
C LEU A 109 7.19 1.27 5.98
N ASP A 110 6.62 2.45 6.17
CA ASP A 110 5.81 3.13 5.15
C ASP A 110 6.57 4.33 4.60
N ILE A 111 7.16 4.14 3.41
CA ILE A 111 7.93 5.21 2.75
C ILE A 111 7.04 6.33 2.21
N SER A 112 5.70 6.19 2.23
CA SER A 112 4.80 7.25 1.80
C SER A 112 4.89 8.52 2.66
N PHE A 113 5.38 8.36 3.90
CA PHE A 113 5.69 9.46 4.81
C PHE A 113 7.05 10.11 4.55
N TRP A 114 7.88 9.55 3.67
CA TRP A 114 9.19 10.12 3.36
C TRP A 114 9.01 11.33 2.45
N ASP A 115 9.47 12.49 2.90
CA ASP A 115 9.39 13.70 2.11
C ASP A 115 10.48 13.74 1.03
N ILE A 116 10.44 14.78 0.19
CA ILE A 116 11.45 15.02 -0.83
C ILE A 116 12.85 15.10 -0.21
N THR A 117 13.00 15.69 0.97
CA THR A 117 14.29 15.90 1.64
C THR A 117 14.95 14.57 2.00
N LEU A 118 14.23 13.71 2.72
CA LEU A 118 14.71 12.39 3.11
C LEU A 118 15.00 11.54 1.87
N THR A 119 14.01 11.41 0.98
CA THR A 119 14.08 10.47 -0.14
C THR A 119 15.18 10.86 -1.13
N SER A 120 15.30 12.15 -1.47
CA SER A 120 16.39 12.62 -2.34
C SER A 120 17.75 12.45 -1.69
N CYS A 121 17.88 12.64 -0.37
CA CYS A 121 19.16 12.46 0.32
C CYS A 121 19.62 10.99 0.26
N LEU A 122 18.72 10.03 0.50
CA LEU A 122 19.05 8.60 0.39
C LEU A 122 19.47 8.24 -1.04
N LEU A 123 18.72 8.69 -2.05
CA LEU A 123 19.04 8.45 -3.47
C LEU A 123 20.41 8.99 -3.89
N LEU A 124 20.80 10.16 -3.36
CA LEU A 124 22.03 10.84 -3.73
C LEU A 124 23.26 10.31 -2.97
N GLU A 125 23.07 10.02 -1.69
CA GLU A 125 24.17 9.80 -0.74
C GLU A 125 24.35 8.32 -0.36
N CYS A 126 23.39 7.41 -0.59
CA CYS A 126 23.51 5.99 -0.24
C CYS A 126 23.85 5.07 -1.42
N ASP A 127 24.58 5.58 -2.42
CA ASP A 127 25.08 4.83 -3.58
C ASP A 127 24.02 4.08 -4.40
N ILE A 128 22.75 4.50 -4.27
CA ILE A 128 21.62 3.96 -5.05
C ILE A 128 21.72 4.38 -6.51
N LEU A 129 22.21 5.60 -6.76
CA LEU A 129 22.45 6.13 -8.10
C LEU A 129 23.96 6.23 -8.31
N THR A 130 24.45 5.67 -9.41
CA THR A 130 25.86 5.79 -9.84
C THR A 130 26.04 6.86 -10.91
N ASP A 131 25.03 7.04 -11.76
CA ASP A 131 25.01 8.01 -12.86
C ASP A 131 24.81 9.46 -12.38
N GLN A 132 25.74 10.34 -12.74
CA GLN A 132 25.72 11.76 -12.36
C GLN A 132 24.55 12.53 -12.99
N SER A 133 24.13 12.18 -14.20
CA SER A 133 22.98 12.81 -14.85
C SER A 133 21.70 12.57 -14.06
N LYS A 134 21.50 11.32 -13.61
CA LYS A 134 20.39 10.91 -12.74
C LYS A 134 20.42 11.62 -11.40
N LYS A 135 21.59 11.76 -10.80
CA LYS A 135 21.76 12.54 -9.55
C LYS A 135 21.38 14.01 -9.75
N GLN A 136 21.72 14.60 -10.91
CA GLN A 136 21.40 15.99 -11.19
C GLN A 136 19.89 16.25 -11.29
N VAL A 137 19.14 15.35 -11.93
CA VAL A 137 17.68 15.45 -12.02
C VAL A 137 17.02 15.43 -10.62
N ILE A 138 17.49 14.56 -9.72
CA ILE A 138 17.01 14.50 -8.33
C ILE A 138 17.34 15.79 -7.57
N LYS A 139 18.54 16.36 -7.79
CA LYS A 139 18.93 17.65 -7.18
C LYS A 139 18.03 18.79 -7.67
N ASN A 140 17.69 18.82 -8.95
CA ASN A 140 16.81 19.85 -9.52
C ASN A 140 15.45 19.84 -8.82
N LEU A 141 14.82 18.67 -8.67
CA LEU A 141 13.54 18.55 -7.93
C LEU A 141 13.68 18.96 -6.45
N ARG A 142 14.77 18.57 -5.79
CA ARG A 142 15.06 18.99 -4.40
C ARG A 142 15.21 20.51 -4.27
N ASN A 143 15.80 21.17 -5.27
CA ASN A 143 15.97 22.62 -5.29
C ASN A 143 14.63 23.36 -5.34
N HIS A 144 13.64 22.84 -6.08
CA HIS A 144 12.29 23.40 -6.06
C HIS A 144 11.65 23.30 -4.67
N ARG A 145 11.81 22.18 -3.95
CA ARG A 145 11.35 22.05 -2.55
C ARG A 145 12.01 23.09 -1.64
N ASN A 146 13.31 23.32 -1.80
CA ASN A 146 14.04 24.30 -0.98
C ASN A 146 13.93 25.74 -1.49
N SER A 147 13.18 25.96 -2.58
CA SER A 147 13.06 27.29 -3.19
C SER A 147 12.33 28.23 -2.25
N ARG A 148 12.99 29.34 -1.91
CA ARG A 148 12.36 30.41 -1.14
C ARG A 148 11.18 31.04 -1.86
N ALA A 149 11.18 31.04 -3.19
CA ALA A 149 10.08 31.57 -4.00
C ALA A 149 8.82 30.69 -3.97
N LEU A 150 8.94 29.42 -3.55
CA LEU A 150 7.82 28.47 -3.52
C LEU A 150 7.34 28.23 -2.09
N LEU A 151 8.11 27.49 -1.29
CA LEU A 151 7.65 27.05 0.02
C LEU A 151 8.00 28.02 1.16
N HIS A 152 8.81 29.04 0.89
CA HIS A 152 9.19 30.05 1.90
C HIS A 152 8.87 31.49 1.47
N ARG A 153 7.90 31.67 0.56
CA ARG A 153 7.54 32.99 -0.01
C ARG A 153 6.79 33.91 0.95
N GLY A 154 6.35 33.41 2.10
CA GLY A 154 5.66 34.18 3.14
C GLY A 154 4.17 34.46 2.86
N THR A 155 3.76 34.58 1.60
CA THR A 155 2.35 34.79 1.19
C THR A 155 1.82 33.63 0.35
N PRO A 156 0.65 33.04 0.70
CA PRO A 156 0.14 31.85 0.04
C PRO A 156 -0.71 32.17 -1.21
N SER A 157 -0.21 33.05 -2.09
CA SER A 157 -0.89 33.53 -3.29
C SER A 157 0.10 33.60 -4.44
N MET A 158 -0.31 33.18 -5.64
CA MET A 158 0.49 33.15 -6.86
C MET A 158 -0.36 33.55 -8.07
N GLY A 159 0.03 34.63 -8.75
CA GLY A 159 -0.66 35.11 -9.94
C GLY A 159 -0.50 34.17 -11.14
N GLU A 160 -1.36 34.31 -12.16
CA GLU A 160 -1.47 33.38 -13.29
C GLU A 160 -0.16 33.20 -14.09
N GLU A 161 0.54 34.30 -14.44
CA GLU A 161 1.82 34.21 -15.17
C GLU A 161 2.91 33.51 -14.36
N GLU A 162 2.99 33.79 -13.06
CA GLU A 162 3.92 33.15 -12.14
C GLU A 162 3.58 31.67 -11.97
N PHE A 163 2.28 31.36 -11.89
CA PHE A 163 1.75 30.00 -11.79
C PHE A 163 2.12 29.17 -13.01
N ASP A 164 1.86 29.64 -14.23
CA ASP A 164 2.13 28.87 -15.44
C ASP A 164 3.62 28.58 -15.63
N LYS A 165 4.46 29.58 -15.35
CA LYS A 165 5.92 29.42 -15.38
C LYS A 165 6.37 28.39 -14.36
N THR A 166 5.96 28.54 -13.11
CA THR A 166 6.34 27.65 -12.01
C THR A 166 5.83 26.24 -12.21
N TRP A 167 4.59 26.11 -12.68
CA TRP A 167 3.96 24.84 -12.99
C TRP A 167 4.77 24.08 -14.03
N LYS A 168 5.17 24.75 -15.11
CA LYS A 168 6.00 24.16 -16.16
C LYS A 168 7.35 23.70 -15.61
N GLU A 169 8.04 24.52 -14.83
CA GLU A 169 9.33 24.16 -14.22
C GLU A 169 9.23 22.94 -13.30
N VAL A 170 8.30 22.96 -12.33
CA VAL A 170 8.14 21.88 -11.35
C VAL A 170 7.63 20.60 -12.00
N SER A 171 6.64 20.69 -12.90
CA SER A 171 6.11 19.53 -13.60
C SER A 171 7.16 18.89 -14.50
N ASN A 172 7.99 19.67 -15.20
CA ASN A 172 9.10 19.15 -15.99
C ASN A 172 10.12 18.44 -15.11
N ALA A 173 10.51 19.01 -13.96
CA ALA A 173 11.42 18.35 -13.03
C ALA A 173 10.87 16.99 -12.54
N ILE A 174 9.57 16.89 -12.25
CA ILE A 174 8.92 15.61 -11.87
C ILE A 174 8.91 14.64 -13.05
N LYS A 175 8.58 15.13 -14.25
CA LYS A 175 8.54 14.37 -15.49
C LYS A 175 9.92 13.83 -15.86
N GLU A 176 10.99 14.62 -15.73
CA GLU A 176 12.37 14.17 -15.95
C GLU A 176 12.78 13.04 -14.99
N VAL A 177 12.40 13.11 -13.70
CA VAL A 177 12.64 12.01 -12.75
C VAL A 177 11.92 10.73 -13.21
N ALA A 178 10.70 10.86 -13.76
CA ALA A 178 9.88 9.76 -14.23
C ALA A 178 10.30 9.21 -15.60
N GLU A 179 10.79 10.05 -16.51
CA GLU A 179 11.19 9.72 -17.88
C GLU A 179 12.47 8.88 -17.90
N VAL A 180 13.45 9.28 -17.10
CA VAL A 180 14.73 8.59 -16.93
C VAL A 180 14.55 7.22 -16.24
N PHE A 181 13.31 6.84 -15.94
CA PHE A 181 12.94 5.62 -15.25
C PHE A 181 12.27 4.59 -16.18
N GLU A 182 11.03 4.83 -16.63
CA GLU A 182 10.26 3.89 -17.48
C GLU A 182 9.19 4.65 -18.31
N PRO A 183 9.00 4.37 -19.63
CA PRO A 183 8.08 5.13 -20.49
C PRO A 183 6.61 5.14 -20.04
N TRP A 184 6.13 4.01 -19.48
CA TRP A 184 4.75 3.91 -18.97
C TRP A 184 4.55 4.68 -17.66
N TYR A 185 5.64 4.84 -16.89
CA TYR A 185 5.65 5.53 -15.61
C TYR A 185 5.65 7.05 -15.81
N PHE A 186 6.39 7.54 -16.80
CA PHE A 186 6.30 8.92 -17.28
C PHE A 186 4.87 9.32 -17.67
N LYS A 187 4.20 8.50 -18.50
CA LYS A 187 2.83 8.74 -18.95
C LYS A 187 1.85 8.86 -17.76
N HIS A 188 2.01 8.02 -16.74
CA HIS A 188 1.18 8.07 -15.53
C HIS A 188 1.27 9.39 -14.76
N TYR A 189 2.47 9.98 -14.68
CA TYR A 189 2.64 11.28 -14.02
C TYR A 189 2.12 12.42 -14.89
N CYS A 190 2.32 12.37 -16.22
CA CYS A 190 1.72 13.34 -17.14
C CYS A 190 0.20 13.43 -16.96
N ASP A 191 -0.52 12.30 -17.07
CA ASP A 191 -1.98 12.28 -16.95
C ASP A 191 -2.50 12.83 -15.60
N LYS A 192 -1.74 12.63 -14.51
CA LYS A 192 -2.12 13.09 -13.17
C LYS A 192 -1.79 14.55 -12.92
N ILE A 193 -0.67 15.02 -13.47
CA ILE A 193 -0.27 16.43 -13.41
C ILE A 193 -1.28 17.24 -14.22
N ASP A 194 -1.60 16.83 -15.45
CA ASP A 194 -2.50 17.57 -16.33
C ASP A 194 -3.90 17.69 -15.69
N LYS A 195 -4.42 16.60 -15.09
CA LYS A 195 -5.67 16.63 -14.30
C LYS A 195 -5.64 17.59 -13.10
N LEU A 196 -4.49 17.75 -12.44
CA LEU A 196 -4.35 18.69 -11.32
C LEU A 196 -4.30 20.14 -11.82
N LYS A 197 -3.70 20.38 -13.00
CA LYS A 197 -3.66 21.72 -13.59
C LYS A 197 -5.08 22.21 -13.89
N ASP A 198 -5.83 21.38 -14.61
CA ASP A 198 -7.12 21.73 -15.20
C ASP A 198 -8.31 21.52 -14.25
N GLY A 199 -8.11 20.76 -13.16
CA GLY A 199 -9.14 20.49 -12.17
C GLY A 199 -9.30 21.61 -11.14
N THR A 200 -10.51 21.76 -10.59
CA THR A 200 -10.77 22.59 -9.40
C THR A 200 -10.37 21.82 -8.15
N LEU A 201 -9.72 22.47 -7.18
CA LEU A 201 -9.38 21.82 -5.92
C LEU A 201 -10.64 21.56 -5.08
N SER A 202 -10.77 20.36 -4.54
CA SER A 202 -11.84 20.05 -3.59
C SER A 202 -11.61 20.78 -2.26
N THR A 203 -12.69 21.06 -1.52
CA THR A 203 -12.60 21.68 -0.18
C THR A 203 -11.70 20.88 0.76
N SER A 204 -11.69 19.55 0.66
CA SER A 204 -10.80 18.66 1.42
C SER A 204 -9.33 18.76 1.01
N ASP A 205 -9.02 18.96 -0.27
CA ASP A 205 -7.63 19.16 -0.73
C ASP A 205 -7.09 20.50 -0.22
N ILE A 206 -7.94 21.54 -0.25
CA ILE A 206 -7.64 22.88 0.24
C ILE A 206 -7.37 22.84 1.75
N GLU A 207 -8.28 22.27 2.56
CA GLU A 207 -8.11 22.15 4.01
C GLU A 207 -6.88 21.30 4.40
N GLY A 208 -6.65 20.19 3.70
CA GLY A 208 -5.49 19.34 3.92
C GLY A 208 -4.16 20.05 3.63
N CYS A 209 -4.11 20.87 2.59
CA CYS A 209 -2.95 21.70 2.27
C CYS A 209 -2.74 22.83 3.27
N TRP A 210 -3.80 23.54 3.66
CA TRP A 210 -3.70 24.61 4.64
C TRP A 210 -3.29 24.10 6.01
N LYS A 211 -3.77 22.92 6.43
CA LYS A 211 -3.30 22.28 7.66
C LYS A 211 -1.81 22.00 7.60
N LYS A 212 -1.28 21.58 6.44
CA LYS A 212 0.16 21.39 6.24
C LYS A 212 0.92 22.72 6.26
N ILE A 213 0.40 23.76 5.60
CA ILE A 213 1.07 25.07 5.46
C ILE A 213 1.03 25.91 6.75
N LYS A 214 -0.09 25.94 7.50
CA LYS A 214 -0.26 26.76 8.72
C LYS A 214 0.53 26.25 9.91
N ASN A 215 0.89 24.97 9.91
CA ASN A 215 1.84 24.43 10.87
C ASN A 215 3.25 24.80 10.40
N THR A 216 3.66 26.03 10.69
CA THR A 216 5.03 26.54 10.49
C THR A 216 6.08 25.78 11.29
N ASP A 217 5.66 24.86 12.18
CA ASP A 217 6.45 23.72 12.65
C ASP A 217 6.13 22.46 11.81
N PHE A 218 6.45 22.49 10.52
CA PHE A 218 6.37 21.30 9.62
C PHE A 218 7.13 20.09 10.22
N ASP A 219 8.10 20.37 11.10
CA ASP A 219 8.93 19.42 11.86
C ASP A 219 8.38 19.02 13.26
N LYS A 220 7.29 19.61 13.78
CA LYS A 220 6.68 19.12 15.03
C LYS A 220 5.39 18.34 14.82
N GLU A 221 4.58 18.65 13.82
CA GLU A 221 3.29 17.93 13.70
C GLU A 221 3.42 16.57 12.99
N LEU A 222 4.46 16.37 12.17
CA LEU A 222 4.82 15.05 11.65
C LEU A 222 5.46 14.13 12.72
N TYR A 223 6.04 14.72 13.79
CA TYR A 223 6.94 14.01 14.72
C TYR A 223 6.54 14.08 16.20
N GLY A 224 5.56 14.92 16.57
CA GLY A 224 5.06 15.13 17.93
C GLY A 224 3.71 14.48 18.20
N ASN A 225 2.97 14.12 17.15
CA ASN A 225 1.76 13.30 17.24
C ASN A 225 1.86 12.17 16.21
N LEU A 226 2.75 11.20 16.44
CA LEU A 226 2.31 9.83 16.23
C LEU A 226 0.99 9.74 16.98
N PRO A 227 -0.14 9.33 16.36
CA PRO A 227 -1.30 9.05 17.15
C PRO A 227 -0.86 7.97 18.15
N ALA A 228 -0.64 8.37 19.41
CA ALA A 228 -1.17 7.59 20.50
C ALA A 228 -2.59 7.32 20.04
N HIS A 229 -2.90 6.05 19.73
CA HIS A 229 -4.20 5.62 19.28
C HIS A 229 -5.26 6.32 20.13
N LYS A 230 -5.76 7.47 19.65
CA LYS A 230 -6.94 8.08 20.22
C LYS A 230 -8.04 7.24 19.63
N ASP A 231 -8.53 6.36 20.49
CA ASP A 231 -9.53 5.32 20.35
C ASP A 231 -10.93 5.84 19.93
N LEU A 232 -10.98 6.85 19.05
CA LEU A 232 -12.22 7.53 18.65
C LEU A 232 -12.58 7.32 17.16
N THR A 233 -11.63 6.97 16.28
CA THR A 233 -11.92 6.68 14.85
C THR A 233 -12.07 5.20 14.52
N THR A 234 -11.53 4.30 15.37
CA THR A 234 -11.56 2.86 15.11
C THR A 234 -12.95 2.25 15.26
N SER A 235 -13.85 2.88 16.04
CA SER A 235 -15.24 2.41 16.20
C SER A 235 -16.00 2.54 14.89
N THR A 236 -15.99 3.74 14.29
CA THR A 236 -16.76 4.03 13.07
C THR A 236 -16.25 3.25 11.86
N GLU A 237 -14.93 3.03 11.75
CA GLU A 237 -14.37 2.23 10.64
C GLU A 237 -14.67 0.74 10.77
N MET A 238 -14.62 0.18 11.98
CA MET A 238 -15.03 -1.21 12.23
C MET A 238 -16.54 -1.39 12.04
N GLU A 239 -17.34 -0.40 12.43
CA GLU A 239 -18.77 -0.35 12.17
C GLU A 239 -19.05 -0.32 10.66
N ASN A 240 -18.29 0.46 9.88
CA ASN A 240 -18.42 0.50 8.42
C ASN A 240 -18.06 -0.84 7.76
N LEU A 241 -16.99 -1.51 8.22
CA LEU A 241 -16.63 -2.84 7.73
C LEU A 241 -17.69 -3.89 8.09
N ALA A 242 -18.21 -3.84 9.32
CA ALA A 242 -19.27 -4.73 9.76
C ALA A 242 -20.57 -4.48 8.98
N TYR A 243 -20.90 -3.20 8.71
CA TYR A 243 -22.06 -2.81 7.91
C TYR A 243 -21.94 -3.33 6.47
N HIS A 244 -20.81 -3.07 5.81
CA HIS A 244 -20.52 -3.58 4.46
C HIS A 244 -20.60 -5.11 4.40
N THR A 245 -20.06 -5.79 5.40
CA THR A 245 -20.11 -7.25 5.47
C THR A 245 -21.54 -7.75 5.60
N LYS A 246 -22.32 -7.13 6.49
CA LYS A 246 -23.74 -7.48 6.70
C LYS A 246 -24.59 -7.24 5.46
N THR A 247 -24.41 -6.12 4.76
CA THR A 247 -25.14 -5.84 3.51
C THR A 247 -24.76 -6.83 2.42
N THR A 248 -23.47 -7.12 2.24
CA THR A 248 -22.97 -8.05 1.21
C THR A 248 -23.49 -9.47 1.44
N ILE A 249 -23.47 -9.97 2.68
CA ILE A 249 -24.02 -11.30 3.01
C ILE A 249 -25.54 -11.32 2.82
N LYS A 250 -26.26 -10.25 3.18
CA LYS A 250 -27.71 -10.17 2.97
C LYS A 250 -28.07 -10.21 1.48
N GLU A 251 -27.38 -9.44 0.65
CA GLU A 251 -27.53 -9.46 -0.82
C GLU A 251 -27.08 -10.78 -1.44
N HIS A 252 -26.11 -11.46 -0.81
CA HIS A 252 -25.70 -12.78 -1.22
C HIS A 252 -26.85 -13.77 -1.02
N ASN A 253 -27.39 -13.83 0.18
CA ASN A 253 -28.47 -14.75 0.57
C ASN A 253 -29.78 -14.52 -0.20
N SER A 254 -30.02 -13.31 -0.73
CA SER A 254 -31.20 -13.01 -1.55
C SER A 254 -31.10 -13.50 -3.00
N LYS A 255 -29.94 -14.04 -3.41
CA LYS A 255 -29.68 -14.52 -4.77
C LYS A 255 -29.47 -16.03 -4.74
N ILE A 256 -30.09 -16.73 -5.67
CA ILE A 256 -29.87 -18.18 -5.83
C ILE A 256 -28.46 -18.36 -6.42
N TYR A 257 -27.66 -19.22 -5.79
CA TYR A 257 -26.32 -19.57 -6.24
C TYR A 257 -26.21 -21.09 -6.35
N ILE A 258 -25.75 -21.55 -7.51
CA ILE A 258 -25.49 -22.97 -7.73
C ILE A 258 -24.04 -23.23 -7.34
N VAL A 259 -23.90 -24.07 -6.33
CA VAL A 259 -22.63 -24.31 -5.66
C VAL A 259 -21.92 -25.46 -6.37
N PRO A 260 -20.64 -25.32 -6.75
CA PRO A 260 -19.81 -26.46 -7.12
C PRO A 260 -19.54 -27.29 -5.86
N GLU A 261 -20.32 -28.35 -5.64
CA GLU A 261 -20.39 -29.01 -4.32
C GLU A 261 -19.06 -29.65 -3.92
N ARG A 262 -18.32 -30.24 -4.87
CA ARG A 262 -16.99 -30.81 -4.61
C ARG A 262 -15.99 -29.76 -4.11
N ALA A 263 -15.98 -28.59 -4.74
CA ALA A 263 -15.11 -27.49 -4.34
C ALA A 263 -15.51 -26.95 -2.96
N MET A 264 -16.81 -26.86 -2.70
CA MET A 264 -17.35 -26.34 -1.44
C MET A 264 -17.01 -27.25 -0.26
N ILE A 265 -17.24 -28.56 -0.39
CA ILE A 265 -16.93 -29.56 0.64
C ILE A 265 -15.43 -29.51 0.98
N GLN A 266 -14.57 -29.53 -0.04
CA GLN A 266 -13.13 -29.49 0.19
C GLN A 266 -12.68 -28.17 0.82
N SER A 267 -13.28 -27.04 0.41
CA SER A 267 -12.94 -25.72 0.98
C SER A 267 -13.35 -25.59 2.43
N LEU A 268 -14.53 -26.11 2.80
CA LEU A 268 -14.99 -26.15 4.20
C LEU A 268 -14.05 -26.98 5.06
N GLN A 269 -13.68 -28.17 4.58
CA GLN A 269 -12.75 -29.05 5.30
C GLN A 269 -11.38 -28.40 5.51
N HIS A 270 -10.78 -27.81 4.46
CA HIS A 270 -9.51 -27.10 4.61
C HIS A 270 -9.59 -25.93 5.59
N LEU A 271 -10.71 -25.19 5.59
CA LEU A 271 -10.93 -24.08 6.50
C LEU A 271 -11.07 -24.56 7.97
N GLU A 272 -11.77 -25.67 8.20
CA GLU A 272 -11.87 -26.31 9.53
C GLU A 272 -10.50 -26.80 10.01
N ASP A 273 -9.77 -27.54 9.16
CA ASP A 273 -8.51 -28.21 9.53
C ASP A 273 -7.35 -27.24 9.73
N THR A 274 -7.27 -26.20 8.88
CA THR A 274 -6.07 -25.34 8.80
C THR A 274 -6.33 -23.88 9.16
N LYS A 275 -7.58 -23.52 9.42
CA LYS A 275 -8.07 -22.14 9.62
C LYS A 275 -7.82 -21.21 8.44
N PHE A 276 -7.54 -21.78 7.28
CA PHE A 276 -7.12 -21.04 6.09
C PHE A 276 -7.55 -21.78 4.81
N VAL A 277 -8.02 -21.04 3.81
CA VAL A 277 -8.23 -21.60 2.47
C VAL A 277 -7.97 -20.55 1.39
N CYS A 278 -7.37 -20.98 0.28
CA CYS A 278 -7.15 -20.12 -0.88
C CYS A 278 -7.94 -20.64 -2.09
N ILE A 279 -8.84 -19.80 -2.58
CA ILE A 279 -9.67 -20.05 -3.76
C ILE A 279 -9.06 -19.31 -4.95
N THR A 280 -8.70 -20.04 -6.00
CA THR A 280 -8.19 -19.47 -7.25
C THR A 280 -9.13 -19.73 -8.42
N GLY A 281 -8.90 -19.04 -9.53
CA GLY A 281 -9.73 -19.13 -10.73
C GLY A 281 -9.56 -17.89 -11.62
N ASP A 282 -9.97 -17.99 -12.87
CA ASP A 282 -9.81 -16.92 -13.87
C ASP A 282 -10.81 -15.78 -13.62
N ALA A 283 -10.67 -14.65 -14.30
CA ALA A 283 -11.66 -13.58 -14.24
C ALA A 283 -13.05 -14.12 -14.66
N GLY A 284 -14.10 -13.81 -13.89
CA GLY A 284 -15.45 -14.31 -14.17
C GLY A 284 -15.78 -15.73 -13.68
N SER A 285 -14.83 -16.48 -13.11
CA SER A 285 -15.06 -17.84 -12.53
C SER A 285 -16.00 -17.89 -11.31
N GLY A 286 -16.50 -16.76 -10.82
CA GLY A 286 -17.42 -16.72 -9.68
C GLY A 286 -16.76 -16.82 -8.29
N LYS A 287 -15.43 -16.70 -8.17
CA LYS A 287 -14.68 -16.77 -6.88
C LYS A 287 -15.32 -15.98 -5.73
N THR A 288 -15.62 -14.70 -5.94
CA THR A 288 -16.23 -13.85 -4.91
C THR A 288 -17.55 -14.46 -4.43
N ARG A 289 -18.37 -14.94 -5.35
CA ARG A 289 -19.66 -15.58 -5.04
C ARG A 289 -19.46 -16.90 -4.29
N PHE A 290 -18.50 -17.70 -4.72
CA PHE A 290 -18.11 -18.94 -4.06
C PHE A 290 -17.64 -18.71 -2.62
N CYS A 291 -16.73 -17.76 -2.39
CA CYS A 291 -16.20 -17.44 -1.06
C CYS A 291 -17.28 -16.87 -0.12
N LEU A 292 -18.23 -16.08 -0.64
CA LEU A 292 -19.38 -15.61 0.13
C LEU A 292 -20.28 -16.78 0.57
N GLU A 293 -20.55 -17.74 -0.32
CA GLU A 293 -21.30 -18.95 0.02
C GLU A 293 -20.54 -19.82 1.04
N LEU A 294 -19.24 -19.99 0.84
CA LEU A 294 -18.35 -20.72 1.75
C LEU A 294 -18.39 -20.13 3.16
N MET A 295 -18.20 -18.82 3.27
CA MET A 295 -18.29 -18.10 4.55
C MET A 295 -19.70 -18.22 5.16
N THR A 296 -20.75 -18.14 4.35
CA THR A 296 -22.14 -18.28 4.82
C THR A 296 -22.41 -19.68 5.36
N ARG A 297 -22.00 -20.75 4.65
CA ARG A 297 -22.14 -22.13 5.13
C ARG A 297 -21.30 -22.38 6.37
N PHE A 298 -20.10 -21.80 6.45
CA PHE A 298 -19.22 -21.91 7.62
C PHE A 298 -19.83 -21.24 8.86
N LEU A 299 -20.38 -20.02 8.71
CA LEU A 299 -21.06 -19.29 9.80
C LEU A 299 -22.30 -20.01 10.34
N LYS A 300 -22.97 -20.84 9.53
CA LYS A 300 -24.10 -21.67 10.02
C LYS A 300 -23.65 -22.70 11.06
N LYS A 301 -22.43 -23.21 10.96
CA LYS A 301 -21.84 -24.14 11.94
C LYS A 301 -21.12 -23.41 13.08
N HIS A 302 -20.62 -22.21 12.82
CA HIS A 302 -19.81 -21.41 13.75
C HIS A 302 -20.43 -20.01 13.94
N SER A 303 -21.60 -19.98 14.59
CA SER A 303 -22.39 -18.75 14.76
C SER A 303 -21.77 -17.73 15.72
N ASP A 304 -20.77 -18.14 16.49
CA ASP A 304 -19.98 -17.32 17.41
C ASP A 304 -18.92 -16.46 16.70
N LEU A 305 -18.60 -16.78 15.44
CA LEU A 305 -17.63 -16.03 14.66
C LEU A 305 -18.23 -14.72 14.12
N THR A 306 -17.43 -13.66 14.18
CA THR A 306 -17.76 -12.37 13.56
C THR A 306 -17.27 -12.35 12.10
N PRO A 307 -18.16 -12.21 11.11
CA PRO A 307 -17.73 -12.15 9.71
C PRO A 307 -17.19 -10.77 9.34
N LEU A 308 -16.11 -10.75 8.56
CA LEU A 308 -15.55 -9.53 7.95
C LEU A 308 -15.18 -9.79 6.49
N ILE A 309 -15.61 -8.90 5.59
CA ILE A 309 -15.20 -8.89 4.18
C ILE A 309 -14.26 -7.72 3.97
N LEU A 310 -13.01 -8.05 3.61
CA LEU A 310 -11.98 -7.08 3.28
C LEU A 310 -11.76 -7.05 1.77
N THR A 311 -11.84 -5.85 1.21
CA THR A 311 -11.62 -5.58 -0.22
C THR A 311 -10.25 -4.96 -0.49
N GLU A 312 -9.55 -4.52 0.57
CA GLU A 312 -8.23 -3.92 0.50
C GLU A 312 -7.34 -4.45 1.63
N ALA A 313 -6.05 -4.62 1.34
CA ALA A 313 -5.05 -5.05 2.31
C ALA A 313 -4.96 -4.11 3.53
N SER A 314 -5.09 -2.80 3.30
CA SER A 314 -5.03 -1.75 4.35
C SER A 314 -6.07 -1.95 5.47
N GLN A 315 -7.19 -2.62 5.17
CA GLN A 315 -8.27 -2.84 6.13
C GLN A 315 -7.90 -3.86 7.22
N TRP A 316 -6.89 -4.70 6.99
CA TRP A 316 -6.41 -5.66 7.98
C TRP A 316 -5.96 -4.99 9.28
N TYR A 317 -5.21 -3.90 9.17
CA TYR A 317 -4.68 -3.16 10.31
C TYR A 317 -5.76 -2.51 11.19
N LYS A 318 -7.00 -2.44 10.69
CA LYS A 318 -8.14 -1.85 11.40
C LYS A 318 -8.80 -2.84 12.38
N ILE A 319 -8.50 -4.13 12.26
CA ILE A 319 -9.14 -5.19 13.05
C ILE A 319 -8.52 -5.25 14.45
N LYS A 320 -9.37 -5.12 15.49
CA LYS A 320 -8.95 -5.16 16.91
C LYS A 320 -8.76 -6.57 17.50
N PHE A 321 -9.12 -7.63 16.77
CA PHE A 321 -9.01 -9.06 17.17
C PHE A 321 -9.50 -9.37 18.59
N ASN A 322 -10.54 -8.66 19.05
CA ASN A 322 -11.12 -8.82 20.39
C ASN A 322 -12.18 -9.94 20.47
N ARG A 323 -12.40 -10.66 19.37
CA ARG A 323 -13.35 -11.76 19.19
C ARG A 323 -12.76 -12.77 18.22
N GLN A 324 -13.45 -13.90 18.02
CA GLN A 324 -13.12 -14.79 16.91
C GLN A 324 -13.78 -14.32 15.61
N TYR A 325 -13.03 -14.38 14.52
CA TYR A 325 -13.46 -13.87 13.21
C TYR A 325 -13.41 -14.95 12.14
N VAL A 326 -14.29 -14.81 11.14
CA VAL A 326 -14.07 -15.37 9.80
C VAL A 326 -13.88 -14.21 8.84
N ILE A 327 -12.72 -14.17 8.18
CA ILE A 327 -12.29 -13.03 7.37
C ILE A 327 -12.16 -13.48 5.93
N PHE A 328 -12.95 -12.87 5.06
CA PHE A 328 -12.87 -13.08 3.62
C PHE A 328 -12.16 -11.91 2.95
N PHE A 329 -11.03 -12.20 2.30
CA PHE A 329 -10.31 -11.26 1.44
C PHE A 329 -10.75 -11.39 -0.01
N ASP A 330 -11.59 -10.46 -0.44
CA ASP A 330 -12.13 -10.42 -1.77
C ASP A 330 -11.21 -9.65 -2.72
N ASN A 331 -10.50 -10.41 -3.56
CA ASN A 331 -9.78 -9.89 -4.73
C ASN A 331 -8.75 -8.78 -4.39
N ILE A 332 -7.89 -9.01 -3.40
CA ILE A 332 -6.82 -8.07 -3.02
C ILE A 332 -5.99 -7.68 -4.25
N THR A 333 -5.65 -8.65 -5.11
CA THR A 333 -4.80 -8.40 -6.28
C THR A 333 -5.53 -7.63 -7.39
N GLY A 334 -6.83 -7.85 -7.60
CA GLY A 334 -7.63 -7.18 -8.63
C GLY A 334 -8.27 -5.84 -8.21
N LYS A 335 -8.14 -5.42 -6.94
CA LYS A 335 -8.42 -4.05 -6.49
C LYS A 335 -7.15 -3.24 -6.18
N CYS A 336 -6.02 -3.90 -5.93
CA CYS A 336 -4.69 -3.28 -6.05
C CYS A 336 -4.38 -2.84 -7.51
N THR A 337 -5.14 -3.34 -8.49
CA THR A 337 -5.23 -2.75 -9.83
C THR A 337 -6.22 -1.59 -9.88
N CYS A 338 -6.02 -0.54 -9.08
CA CYS A 338 -6.65 0.75 -9.38
C CYS A 338 -5.86 1.40 -10.53
N ALA A 339 -6.38 1.27 -11.75
CA ALA A 339 -5.92 1.92 -12.99
C ALA A 339 -4.67 1.34 -13.68
N GLY A 340 -4.75 0.11 -14.19
CA GLY A 340 -3.80 -0.40 -15.21
C GLY A 340 -2.36 -0.62 -14.74
N LYS A 341 -2.11 -0.67 -13.42
CA LYS A 341 -0.80 -0.97 -12.84
C LYS A 341 -0.63 -2.46 -12.64
N CYS A 342 0.49 -3.02 -13.10
CA CYS A 342 1.00 -4.27 -12.55
C CYS A 342 1.18 -4.10 -11.04
N ILE A 343 0.66 -5.02 -10.25
CA ILE A 343 0.82 -5.02 -8.79
C ILE A 343 2.33 -4.94 -8.49
N GLY A 344 2.77 -3.84 -7.88
CA GLY A 344 4.17 -3.58 -7.55
C GLY A 344 4.61 -4.36 -6.31
N THR A 345 5.91 -4.44 -6.07
CA THR A 345 6.52 -5.09 -4.88
C THR A 345 5.96 -4.58 -3.56
N ASP A 346 5.51 -3.33 -3.47
CA ASP A 346 5.05 -2.71 -2.21
C ASP A 346 3.65 -3.17 -1.80
N ASP A 347 2.77 -3.43 -2.79
CA ASP A 347 1.49 -4.08 -2.55
C ASP A 347 1.69 -5.54 -2.11
N PHE A 348 2.73 -6.23 -2.61
CA PHE A 348 3.09 -7.58 -2.15
C PHE A 348 3.71 -7.61 -0.77
N ASN A 349 4.61 -6.67 -0.45
CA ASN A 349 5.21 -6.58 0.88
C ASN A 349 4.13 -6.31 1.93
N ARG A 350 3.20 -5.39 1.63
CA ARG A 350 2.03 -5.14 2.49
C ARG A 350 1.18 -6.40 2.68
N VAL A 351 0.93 -7.15 1.62
CA VAL A 351 0.15 -8.40 1.65
C VAL A 351 0.92 -9.53 2.36
N SER A 352 2.24 -9.62 2.21
CA SER A 352 3.10 -10.60 2.89
C SER A 352 3.16 -10.33 4.40
N THR A 353 3.35 -9.07 4.81
CA THR A 353 3.29 -8.67 6.23
C THR A 353 1.94 -9.02 6.85
N ILE A 354 0.86 -8.84 6.09
CA ILE A 354 -0.48 -9.26 6.51
C ILE A 354 -0.55 -10.79 6.69
N PHE A 355 0.04 -11.59 5.80
CA PHE A 355 0.07 -13.05 5.94
C PHE A 355 0.88 -13.54 7.15
N ASP A 356 2.01 -12.91 7.45
CA ASP A 356 2.80 -13.27 8.64
C ASP A 356 2.06 -12.89 9.93
N GLN A 357 1.43 -11.72 9.96
CA GLN A 357 0.57 -11.31 11.06
C GLN A 357 -0.64 -12.22 11.22
N MET A 358 -1.27 -12.63 10.11
CA MET A 358 -2.34 -13.63 10.12
C MET A 358 -1.91 -14.91 10.79
N ASN A 359 -0.70 -15.39 10.50
CA ASN A 359 -0.19 -16.62 11.09
C ASN A 359 -0.10 -16.50 12.62
N SER A 360 0.40 -15.36 13.13
CA SER A 360 0.45 -15.09 14.58
C SER A 360 -0.93 -14.96 15.24
N ARG A 361 -1.99 -14.67 14.47
CA ARG A 361 -3.35 -14.44 14.97
C ARG A 361 -4.34 -15.56 14.60
N ARG A 362 -3.85 -16.73 14.16
CA ARG A 362 -4.68 -17.91 13.82
C ARG A 362 -5.53 -18.46 14.97
N SER A 363 -5.18 -18.16 16.22
CA SER A 363 -6.04 -18.50 17.36
C SER A 363 -7.39 -17.76 17.30
N CYS A 364 -7.42 -16.56 16.72
CA CYS A 364 -8.58 -15.66 16.72
C CYS A 364 -9.25 -15.48 15.34
N ALA A 365 -8.75 -16.10 14.27
CA ALA A 365 -9.30 -15.89 12.93
C ALA A 365 -9.23 -17.13 12.02
N PHE A 366 -10.32 -17.35 11.29
CA PHE A 366 -10.43 -18.19 10.10
C PHE A 366 -10.32 -17.31 8.86
N ILE A 367 -9.57 -17.74 7.84
CA ILE A 367 -9.23 -16.86 6.72
C ILE A 367 -9.56 -17.51 5.37
N ILE A 368 -10.27 -16.77 4.53
CA ILE A 368 -10.65 -17.16 3.16
C ILE A 368 -10.02 -16.15 2.19
N PHE A 369 -9.27 -16.64 1.21
CA PHE A 369 -8.69 -15.83 0.14
C PHE A 369 -9.31 -16.14 -1.21
N ALA A 370 -9.57 -15.09 -2.01
CA ALA A 370 -9.86 -15.22 -3.43
C ALA A 370 -8.75 -14.55 -4.27
N LEU A 371 -8.12 -15.31 -5.17
CA LEU A 371 -7.04 -14.84 -6.05
C LEU A 371 -7.28 -15.22 -7.51
N GLY A 372 -6.80 -14.39 -8.45
CA GLY A 372 -6.75 -14.77 -9.87
C GLY A 372 -5.69 -15.84 -10.15
N ASN A 373 -5.93 -16.75 -11.08
CA ASN A 373 -4.94 -17.78 -11.44
C ASN A 373 -3.62 -17.18 -11.94
N ASP A 374 -3.65 -16.13 -12.76
CA ASP A 374 -2.45 -15.43 -13.21
C ASP A 374 -1.68 -14.78 -12.05
N SER A 375 -2.42 -14.21 -11.08
CA SER A 375 -1.83 -13.64 -9.87
C SER A 375 -1.16 -14.72 -9.02
N TRP A 376 -1.76 -15.92 -8.94
CA TRP A 376 -1.19 -17.07 -8.25
C TRP A 376 0.05 -17.60 -8.97
N LEU A 377 -0.03 -17.85 -10.28
CA LEU A 377 1.06 -18.42 -11.09
C LEU A 377 2.30 -17.53 -11.12
N LEU A 378 2.12 -16.23 -11.40
CA LEU A 378 3.23 -15.30 -11.56
C LEU A 378 3.95 -15.00 -10.23
N LYS A 379 3.27 -15.17 -9.09
CA LYS A 379 3.72 -14.61 -7.81
C LYS A 379 3.68 -15.62 -6.66
N LYS A 380 3.47 -16.91 -6.99
CA LYS A 380 3.54 -18.04 -6.05
C LYS A 380 4.78 -17.98 -5.16
N LYS A 381 5.95 -17.74 -5.77
CA LYS A 381 7.25 -17.65 -5.07
C LYS A 381 7.32 -16.51 -4.06
N CYS A 382 6.58 -15.41 -4.30
CA CYS A 382 6.49 -14.28 -3.37
C CYS A 382 5.52 -14.57 -2.23
N PHE A 383 4.45 -15.34 -2.49
CA PHE A 383 3.54 -15.79 -1.43
C PHE A 383 4.20 -16.81 -0.51
N THR A 384 4.95 -17.76 -1.05
CA THR A 384 5.56 -18.89 -0.33
C THR A 384 6.70 -18.51 0.62
N ALA A 385 7.18 -17.26 0.59
CA ALA A 385 8.09 -16.74 1.61
C ALA A 385 7.41 -16.62 2.99
N SER A 386 6.08 -16.48 3.04
CA SER A 386 5.31 -16.52 4.28
C SER A 386 5.02 -17.98 4.71
N SER A 387 5.21 -18.25 6.00
CA SER A 387 4.92 -19.56 6.62
C SER A 387 3.47 -20.02 6.44
N LEU A 388 2.54 -19.08 6.26
CA LEU A 388 1.13 -19.31 6.01
C LEU A 388 0.87 -19.89 4.62
N MET A 389 1.51 -19.34 3.60
CA MET A 389 1.29 -19.68 2.19
C MET A 389 2.11 -20.87 1.71
N HIS A 390 3.21 -21.20 2.38
CA HIS A 390 3.89 -22.48 2.19
C HIS A 390 2.93 -23.67 2.44
N LYS A 391 2.00 -23.55 3.40
CA LYS A 391 0.94 -24.56 3.64
C LYS A 391 -0.12 -24.61 2.53
N VAL A 392 -0.22 -23.57 1.68
CA VAL A 392 -1.15 -23.50 0.56
C VAL A 392 -0.61 -24.20 -0.66
N GLU A 393 0.70 -24.10 -0.89
CA GLU A 393 1.41 -24.85 -1.92
C GLU A 393 1.30 -26.37 -1.71
N ASN A 394 1.22 -26.82 -0.46
CA ASN A 394 1.14 -28.24 -0.09
C ASN A 394 -0.29 -28.83 -0.02
N GLY A 395 -1.32 -28.17 -0.58
CA GLY A 395 -2.62 -28.81 -0.80
C GLY A 395 -3.87 -28.01 -0.48
N ASN A 396 -3.76 -26.82 0.12
CA ASN A 396 -4.92 -26.01 0.54
C ASN A 396 -5.45 -25.02 -0.52
N LYS A 397 -5.06 -25.20 -1.80
CA LYS A 397 -5.57 -24.43 -2.94
C LYS A 397 -6.77 -25.13 -3.57
N VAL A 398 -7.86 -24.39 -3.79
CA VAL A 398 -9.02 -24.85 -4.58
C VAL A 398 -9.14 -24.00 -5.82
N ASP A 399 -8.90 -24.60 -6.99
CA ASP A 399 -8.91 -23.91 -8.29
C ASP A 399 -10.25 -24.10 -9.00
N LEU A 400 -11.10 -23.07 -9.02
CA LEU A 400 -12.42 -23.14 -9.64
C LEU A 400 -12.37 -23.21 -11.17
N SER A 401 -11.24 -22.86 -11.80
CA SER A 401 -11.03 -23.05 -13.25
C SER A 401 -10.40 -24.40 -13.59
N GLY A 402 -9.93 -25.14 -12.58
CA GLY A 402 -9.24 -26.41 -12.77
C GLY A 402 -10.20 -27.57 -13.05
N PRO A 403 -9.76 -28.60 -13.79
CA PRO A 403 -10.60 -29.75 -14.15
C PRO A 403 -11.08 -30.55 -12.93
N ARG A 404 -10.39 -30.45 -11.80
CA ARG A 404 -10.76 -31.12 -10.54
C ARG A 404 -12.06 -30.58 -9.92
N PHE A 405 -12.36 -29.30 -10.12
CA PHE A 405 -13.47 -28.60 -9.49
C PHE A 405 -14.42 -27.97 -10.50
N GLU A 406 -14.31 -28.38 -11.76
CA GLU A 406 -15.26 -28.00 -12.79
C GLU A 406 -16.67 -28.44 -12.41
N MET A 407 -17.66 -27.59 -12.69
CA MET A 407 -19.06 -27.94 -12.47
C MET A 407 -19.43 -29.17 -13.31
N THR A 408 -20.12 -30.10 -12.66
CA THR A 408 -20.70 -31.28 -13.29
C THR A 408 -21.77 -30.88 -14.31
N SER A 409 -22.11 -31.80 -15.21
CA SER A 409 -23.18 -31.58 -16.19
C SER A 409 -24.52 -31.22 -15.54
N ASP A 410 -24.83 -31.80 -14.38
CA ASP A 410 -26.08 -31.54 -13.64
C ASP A 410 -26.10 -30.16 -12.98
N GLU A 411 -24.97 -29.73 -12.41
CA GLU A 411 -24.81 -28.38 -11.86
C GLU A 411 -24.89 -27.33 -12.98
N LYS A 412 -24.26 -27.59 -14.14
CA LYS A 412 -24.34 -26.72 -15.34
C LYS A 412 -25.78 -26.66 -15.89
N LEU A 413 -26.46 -27.80 -15.97
CA LEU A 413 -27.85 -27.87 -16.41
C LEU A 413 -28.78 -27.10 -15.46
N SER A 414 -28.60 -27.26 -14.16
CA SER A 414 -29.37 -26.52 -13.15
C SER A 414 -29.14 -25.01 -13.28
N MET A 415 -27.91 -24.58 -13.60
CA MET A 415 -27.57 -23.17 -13.81
C MET A 415 -28.28 -22.61 -15.03
N LEU A 416 -28.27 -23.37 -16.13
CA LEU A 416 -28.97 -23.01 -17.37
C LEU A 416 -30.49 -22.93 -17.16
N ILE A 417 -31.09 -23.89 -16.45
CA ILE A 417 -32.53 -23.89 -16.13
C ILE A 417 -32.89 -22.63 -15.35
N GLN A 418 -32.14 -22.29 -14.29
CA GLN A 418 -32.39 -21.11 -13.48
C GLN A 418 -32.19 -19.80 -14.27
N PHE A 419 -31.15 -19.71 -15.09
CA PHE A 419 -30.93 -18.55 -15.96
C PHE A 419 -32.10 -18.33 -16.93
N CYS A 420 -32.60 -19.42 -17.53
CA CYS A 420 -33.75 -19.39 -18.42
C CYS A 420 -35.04 -19.00 -17.69
N GLN A 421 -35.28 -19.50 -16.47
CA GLN A 421 -36.43 -19.13 -15.64
C GLN A 421 -36.37 -17.64 -15.24
N TYR A 422 -35.19 -17.13 -14.87
CA TYR A 422 -34.99 -15.71 -14.53
C TYR A 422 -35.22 -14.78 -15.74
N LYS A 423 -34.82 -15.19 -16.94
CA LYS A 423 -35.08 -14.42 -18.18
C LYS A 423 -36.53 -14.49 -18.67
N LYS A 424 -37.24 -15.60 -18.46
CA LYS A 424 -38.69 -15.67 -18.76
C LYS A 424 -39.48 -14.62 -17.97
N GLY A 425 -39.06 -14.28 -16.75
CA GLY A 425 -39.67 -13.21 -15.94
C GLY A 425 -39.40 -11.77 -16.43
N ARG A 426 -38.46 -11.54 -17.36
CA ARG A 426 -38.12 -10.20 -17.88
C ARG A 426 -38.57 -9.94 -19.33
N ILE A 427 -39.00 -10.98 -20.06
CA ILE A 427 -39.36 -10.87 -21.49
C ILE A 427 -40.89 -10.74 -21.69
N PHE A 428 -41.70 -11.01 -20.66
CA PHE A 428 -43.17 -10.87 -20.71
C PHE A 428 -43.70 -9.84 -19.72
N THR A 429 -43.24 -8.59 -19.83
CA THR A 429 -44.14 -7.46 -19.58
C THR A 429 -44.46 -6.86 -20.94
N PRO A 430 -45.60 -7.23 -21.57
CA PRO A 430 -46.06 -6.45 -22.71
C PRO A 430 -46.25 -5.01 -22.19
N ARG A 431 -45.61 -4.05 -22.85
CA ARG A 431 -45.95 -2.64 -22.65
C ARG A 431 -47.45 -2.52 -22.87
N LYS A 432 -48.20 -2.25 -21.80
CA LYS A 432 -49.56 -1.75 -21.88
C LYS A 432 -49.52 -0.27 -22.19
#